data_AF-A0A3M1L9X7-F1
#
_entry.id   AF-A0A3M1L9X7-F1
#
_cell.length_a   1.000
_cell.length_b   1.000
_cell.length_c   1.000
_cell.angle_alpha   90.00
_cell.angle_beta   90.00
_cell.angle_gamma   90.00
#
_symmetry.space_group_name_H-M   'P 1'
#
loop_
_entity.id
_entity.type
_entity.pdbx_description
1 polymer ?
#
loop_
_entity_poly.entity_id
_entity_poly.type
_entity_poly.pdbx_seq_one_letter_code
_entity_poly.pdbx_strand_id
1 'polypeptide(L)' 'MSEEIKLSAAEMARYARHITIPEFNVEGQKKLKAARVLVIGSGGLGSPLLLYLA' A
#
# COMPACT_ATOMS: atom_id res chain seq x y z
N MET A 1 7.48 -18.34 10.56
CA MET A 1 7.31 -17.21 11.50
C MET A 1 6.85 -16.03 10.70
N SER A 2 5.62 -15.56 10.92
CA SER A 2 5.12 -14.35 10.27
C SER A 2 5.88 -13.16 10.85
N GLU A 3 6.77 -12.55 10.07
CA GLU A 3 7.33 -11.26 10.45
C GLU A 3 6.18 -10.26 10.58
N GLU A 4 6.11 -9.58 11.73
CA GLU A 4 5.12 -8.55 11.97
C GLU A 4 5.48 -7.33 11.10
N ILE A 5 4.65 -7.04 10.09
CA ILE A 5 4.84 -5.90 9.18
C ILE A 5 4.60 -4.60 9.95
N LYS A 6 5.66 -3.83 10.16
CA LYS A 6 5.64 -2.53 10.85
C LYS A 6 5.72 -1.37 9.86
N LEU A 7 5.06 -0.27 10.19
CA LEU A 7 5.18 1.00 9.48
C LEU A 7 6.18 1.89 10.22
N SER A 8 7.15 2.45 9.50
CA SER A 8 8.06 3.46 10.01
C SER A 8 7.32 4.78 10.26
N ALA A 9 7.93 5.69 11.04
CA ALA A 9 7.35 7.02 11.27
C ALA A 9 7.12 7.79 9.95
N ALA A 10 8.02 7.66 8.98
CA ALA A 10 7.87 8.29 7.66
C ALA A 10 6.68 7.71 6.88
N GLU A 11 6.48 6.40 6.91
CA GLU A 11 5.33 5.75 6.28
C GLU A 11 4.02 6.13 6.98
N MET A 12 4.01 6.19 8.31
CA MET A 12 2.86 6.68 9.08
C MET A 12 2.47 8.10 8.66
N ALA A 13 3.44 9.00 8.49
CA ALA A 13 3.18 10.36 8.02
C ALA A 13 2.70 10.39 6.55
N ARG A 14 3.34 9.62 5.65
CA ARG A 14 2.97 9.55 4.23
C ARG A 14 1.55 9.00 4.02
N TYR A 15 1.18 7.96 4.77
CA TYR A 15 -0.08 7.24 4.61
C TYR A 15 -1.19 7.69 5.59
N ALA A 16 -0.95 8.73 6.39
CA ALA A 16 -1.88 9.21 7.43
C ALA A 16 -3.33 9.36 6.91
N ARG A 17 -3.51 9.94 5.73
CA ARG A 17 -4.83 10.15 5.11
C ARG A 17 -5.55 8.85 4.75
N HIS A 18 -4.83 7.82 4.31
CA HIS A 18 -5.43 6.51 4.03
C HIS A 18 -5.75 5.76 5.32
N ILE A 19 -4.86 5.84 6.31
CA ILE A 19 -5.05 5.22 7.63
C ILE A 19 -6.29 5.79 8.33
N THR A 20 -6.64 7.06 8.12
CA THR A 20 -7.85 7.64 8.72
C THR A 20 -9.17 7.20 8.07
N ILE A 21 -9.13 6.53 6.90
CA ILE A 21 -10.34 6.06 6.22
C ILE A 21 -10.99 4.97 7.09
N PRO A 22 -12.28 5.10 7.45
CA PRO A 22 -13.01 4.04 8.13
C PRO A 22 -12.86 2.71 7.38
N GLU A 23 -12.77 1.60 8.13
CA GLU A 23 -12.59 0.23 7.58
C GLU A 23 -11.22 -0.08 6.94
N PHE A 24 -10.42 0.92 6.54
CA PHE A 24 -9.06 0.69 6.04
C PHE A 24 -8.04 0.62 7.17
N ASN A 25 -7.91 1.68 7.98
CA ASN A 25 -7.05 1.78 9.17
C ASN A 25 -5.57 1.34 8.97
N VAL A 26 -4.83 1.18 10.08
CA VAL A 26 -3.42 0.77 10.05
C VAL A 26 -3.25 -0.65 9.51
N GLU A 27 -4.18 -1.55 9.79
CA GLU A 27 -4.12 -2.94 9.35
C GLU A 27 -4.30 -3.08 7.84
N GLY A 28 -5.15 -2.24 7.21
CA GLY A 28 -5.24 -2.14 5.76
C GLY A 28 -3.91 -1.73 5.13
N GLN A 29 -3.24 -0.72 5.70
CA GLN A 29 -1.95 -0.28 5.19
C GLN A 29 -0.85 -1.34 5.36
N LYS A 30 -0.84 -2.07 6.50
CA LYS A 30 0.09 -3.19 6.71
C LYS A 30 -0.14 -4.31 5.70
N LYS A 31 -1.40 -4.64 5.40
CA LYS A 31 -1.75 -5.62 4.36
C LYS A 31 -1.23 -5.19 2.99
N LEU A 32 -1.40 -3.92 2.60
CA LEU A 32 -0.84 -3.39 1.35
C LEU A 32 0.69 -3.47 1.33
N LYS A 33 1.38 -3.08 2.40
CA LYS A 33 2.85 -3.17 2.50
C LYS A 33 3.37 -4.60 2.39
N ALA A 34 2.61 -5.56 2.94
CA ALA A 34 2.92 -6.98 2.85
C ALA A 34 2.62 -7.58 1.47
N ALA A 35 1.76 -6.93 0.68
CA ALA A 35 1.29 -7.46 -0.59
C ALA A 35 2.40 -7.50 -1.66
N ARG A 36 2.17 -8.37 -2.64
CA ARG A 36 2.93 -8.46 -3.88
C ARG A 36 1.92 -8.47 -5.02
N VAL A 37 2.09 -7.57 -5.98
CA VAL A 37 1.20 -7.44 -7.13
C VAL A 37 2.03 -7.62 -8.41
N LEU A 38 1.62 -8.56 -9.27
CA LEU A 38 2.18 -8.73 -10.60
C LEU A 38 1.29 -7.96 -11.59
N VAL A 39 1.89 -7.01 -12.31
CA VAL A 39 1.21 -6.27 -13.38
C VAL A 39 1.80 -6.71 -14.72
N ILE A 40 0.95 -7.26 -15.60
CA ILE A 40 1.36 -7.70 -16.94
C ILE A 40 1.06 -6.58 -17.93
N GLY A 41 2.13 -5.93 -18.41
CA GLY A 41 2.07 -4.82 -19.34
C GLY A 41 2.05 -3.45 -18.66
N SER A 42 2.90 -2.55 -19.12
CA SER A 42 3.08 -1.17 -18.60
C SER A 42 2.71 -0.10 -19.65
N GLY A 43 1.73 -0.41 -20.50
CA GLY A 43 1.18 0.50 -21.51
C GLY A 43 0.10 1.43 -20.95
N GLY A 44 -0.87 1.82 -21.78
CA GLY A 44 -1.91 2.79 -21.40
C GLY A 44 -2.77 2.40 -20.18
N LEU A 45 -2.94 1.10 -19.92
CA LEU A 45 -3.67 0.61 -18.75
C LEU A 45 -2.76 0.37 -17.53
N GLY A 46 -1.57 -0.18 -17.75
CA GLY A 46 -0.64 -0.50 -16.67
C GLY A 46 0.00 0.73 -16.04
N SER A 47 0.29 1.77 -16.83
CA SER A 47 0.91 3.01 -16.36
C SER A 47 0.11 3.71 -15.25
N PRO A 48 -1.18 4.04 -15.43
CA PRO A 48 -1.95 4.66 -14.35
C PRO A 48 -2.17 3.71 -13.16
N LEU A 49 -2.33 2.41 -13.39
CA LEU A 49 -2.49 1.44 -12.30
C LEU A 49 -1.24 1.38 -11.40
N LEU A 50 -0.05 1.33 -12.00
CA LEU A 50 1.22 1.34 -11.25
C LEU A 50 1.43 2.64 -10.48
N LEU A 51 0.99 3.78 -11.03
CA LEU A 51 1.08 5.08 -10.36
C LEU A 51 0.29 5.08 -9.03
N TYR A 52 -0.91 4.49 -9.02
CA TYR A 52 -1.75 4.44 -7.81
C TYR A 52 -1.35 3.33 -6.82
N LEU A 53 -0.56 2.34 -7.25
CA LEU A 53 -0.02 1.29 -6.37
C LEU A 53 1.24 1.71 -5.60
N ALA A 54 1.90 2.83 -5.96
CA ALA A 54 3.21 3.25 -5.43
C ALA A 54 3.16 4.18 -4.19
#